data_AF-A0A938LAQ4-F1
#
_entry.id   AF-A0A938LAQ4-F1
#
_cell.length_a   1.000
_cell.length_b   1.000
_cell.length_c   1.000
_cell.angle_alpha   90.00
_cell.angle_beta   90.00
_cell.angle_gamma   90.00
#
_symmetry.space_group_name_H-M   'P 1'
#
loop_
_entity.id
_entity.type
_entity.pdbx_description
1 polymer ?
#
loop_
_entity_poly.entity_id
_entity_poly.type
_entity_poly.pdbx_seq_one_letter_code
_entity_poly.pdbx_strand_id
1 'polypeptide(L)'
;MLCLLLFAGCGSDVPKPIAVTGTPAPPPSAKEILAEIAKSGELTGETHIEEEIEKIRATNPNKAADLQREYNNLSRLEEPEAIKRQASRLMGRFP
;
A
#
# COMPACT_ATOMS: atom_id res chain seq x y z
N MET A 1 14.64 -52.04 41.92
CA MET A 1 15.11 -50.92 41.08
C MET A 1 15.11 -51.44 39.65
N LEU A 2 14.02 -51.32 38.90
CA LEU A 2 13.44 -50.11 38.28
C LEU A 2 14.39 -49.47 37.25
N CYS A 3 13.84 -49.30 36.04
CA CYS A 3 14.27 -48.52 34.85
C CYS A 3 14.82 -49.37 33.68
N LEU A 4 14.01 -49.61 32.62
CA LEU A 4 13.72 -48.71 31.46
C LEU A 4 14.95 -48.70 30.52
N LEU A 5 14.92 -49.22 29.28
CA LEU A 5 14.13 -48.77 28.14
C LEU A 5 14.11 -49.83 27.01
N LEU A 6 12.91 -50.25 26.62
CA LEU A 6 12.58 -50.61 25.24
C LEU A 6 12.03 -49.35 24.53
N PHE A 7 11.86 -49.46 23.20
CA PHE A 7 11.37 -48.50 22.20
C PHE A 7 12.50 -47.82 21.40
N ALA A 8 12.92 -48.38 20.26
CA ALA A 8 12.19 -48.52 18.98
C ALA A 8 11.84 -47.17 18.35
N GLY A 9 12.24 -47.01 17.07
CA GLY A 9 11.68 -45.99 16.19
C GLY A 9 12.59 -44.78 15.96
N CYS A 10 13.63 -44.96 15.15
CA CYS A 10 14.17 -43.86 14.34
C CYS A 10 13.11 -43.52 13.28
N GLY A 11 12.18 -42.66 13.67
CA GLY A 11 11.04 -42.23 12.87
C GLY A 11 10.67 -40.82 13.27
N SER A 12 11.65 -39.92 13.26
CA SER A 12 11.39 -38.50 13.35
C SER A 12 11.34 -37.96 11.94
N ASP A 13 10.15 -38.04 11.35
CA ASP A 13 9.69 -37.10 10.34
C ASP A 13 10.00 -35.71 10.87
N VAL A 14 11.08 -35.13 10.36
CA VAL A 14 11.46 -33.75 10.66
C VAL A 14 10.35 -32.90 10.04
N PRO A 15 9.54 -32.17 10.83
CA PRO A 15 8.61 -31.23 10.24
C PRO A 15 9.46 -30.20 9.51
N LYS A 16 9.39 -30.22 8.16
CA LYS A 16 9.96 -29.16 7.34
C LYS A 16 9.44 -27.84 7.91
N PRO A 17 10.32 -26.86 8.20
CA PRO A 17 9.87 -25.53 8.52
C PRO A 17 9.02 -25.05 7.35
N ILE A 18 7.73 -24.81 7.59
CA ILE A 18 6.91 -24.09 6.63
C ILE A 18 7.52 -22.69 6.63
N ALA A 19 8.38 -22.41 5.65
CA ALA A 19 8.88 -21.09 5.40
C ALA A 19 7.65 -20.25 5.02
N VAL A 20 7.10 -19.52 6.00
CA VAL A 20 6.13 -18.45 5.77
C VAL A 20 6.87 -17.35 5.03
N THR A 21 7.10 -17.59 3.74
CA THR A 21 7.61 -16.60 2.78
C THR A 21 6.43 -15.84 2.22
N GLY A 22 5.66 -15.24 3.13
CA GLY A 22 4.67 -14.24 2.78
C GLY A 22 5.22 -12.90 3.21
N THR A 23 6.22 -12.37 2.52
CA THR A 23 6.50 -10.93 2.63
C THR A 23 5.18 -10.24 2.27
N PRO A 24 4.58 -9.43 3.16
CA PRO A 24 3.35 -8.72 2.82
C PRO A 24 3.56 -7.95 1.53
N ALA A 25 2.58 -7.99 0.63
CA ALA A 25 2.63 -7.15 -0.56
C ALA A 25 2.86 -5.69 -0.12
N PRO A 26 3.77 -4.95 -0.76
CA PRO A 26 3.97 -3.55 -0.42
C PRO A 26 2.64 -2.82 -0.58
N PRO A 27 2.35 -1.82 0.28
CA PRO A 27 1.15 -1.02 0.13
C PRO A 27 1.12 -0.35 -1.26
N PRO A 28 -0.08 -0.20 -1.86
CA PRO A 28 -0.22 0.38 -3.19
C PRO A 28 0.24 1.83 -3.18
N SER A 29 1.09 2.23 -4.12
CA SER A 29 1.57 3.61 -4.24
C SER A 29 0.43 4.61 -4.44
N ALA A 30 0.64 5.88 -4.09
CA ALA A 30 -0.33 6.95 -4.36
C ALA A 30 -0.75 7.03 -5.83
N LYS A 31 0.14 6.66 -6.76
CA LYS A 31 -0.15 6.60 -8.19
C LYS A 31 -1.16 5.50 -8.53
N GLU A 32 -1.03 4.33 -7.91
CA GLU A 32 -1.98 3.21 -8.09
C GLU A 32 -3.34 3.55 -7.50
N ILE A 33 -3.38 4.17 -6.32
CA ILE A 33 -4.64 4.66 -5.73
C ILE A 33 -5.29 5.71 -6.62
N LEU A 34 -4.53 6.68 -7.12
CA LEU A 34 -5.05 7.69 -8.06
C LEU A 34 -5.52 7.07 -9.38
N ALA A 35 -4.91 5.98 -9.85
CA ALA A 35 -5.38 5.25 -11.02
C ALA A 35 -6.73 4.55 -10.74
N GLU A 36 -6.92 4.02 -9.54
CA GLU A 36 -8.20 3.46 -9.10
C GLU A 36 -9.28 4.54 -9.02
N ILE A 37 -8.99 5.68 -8.37
CA ILE A 37 -9.88 6.85 -8.32
C ILE A 37 -10.21 7.34 -9.75
N ALA A 38 -9.22 7.38 -10.64
CA ALA A 38 -9.40 7.77 -12.04
C ALA A 38 -10.33 6.82 -12.81
N LYS A 39 -10.44 5.57 -12.37
CA LYS A 39 -11.31 4.56 -12.97
C LYS A 39 -12.72 4.56 -12.35
N SER A 40 -12.82 4.61 -11.02
CA SER A 40 -14.09 4.54 -10.29
C SER A 40 -14.82 5.89 -10.28
N GLY A 41 -14.08 7.00 -10.17
CA GLY A 41 -14.64 8.31 -9.82
C GLY A 41 -15.00 8.44 -8.35
N GLU A 42 -14.52 7.53 -7.51
CA GLU A 42 -14.74 7.52 -6.07
C GLU A 42 -13.42 7.80 -5.35
N LEU A 43 -13.45 8.65 -4.34
CA LEU A 43 -12.29 8.93 -3.50
C LEU A 43 -12.02 7.75 -2.57
N THR A 44 -10.80 7.22 -2.63
CA THR A 44 -10.33 6.12 -1.79
C THR A 44 -8.87 6.34 -1.39
N GLY A 45 -8.41 5.63 -0.36
CA GLY A 45 -6.98 5.59 0.00
C GLY A 45 -6.37 6.93 0.40
N GLU A 46 -7.17 7.84 0.97
CA GLU A 46 -6.77 9.22 1.24
C GLU A 46 -5.53 9.31 2.13
N THR A 47 -5.53 8.55 3.22
CA THR A 47 -4.39 8.48 4.15
C THR A 47 -3.09 8.14 3.45
N HIS A 48 -3.11 7.23 2.48
CA HIS A 48 -1.90 6.79 1.82
C HIS A 48 -1.37 7.79 0.79
N ILE A 49 -2.27 8.52 0.11
CA ILE A 49 -1.87 9.63 -0.77
C ILE A 49 -1.21 10.74 0.07
N GLU A 50 -1.77 11.07 1.24
CA GLU A 50 -1.19 12.06 2.16
C GLU A 50 0.18 11.63 2.69
N GLU A 51 0.34 10.35 3.06
CA GLU A 51 1.63 9.79 3.47
C GLU A 51 2.70 9.92 2.39
N GLU A 52 2.37 9.61 1.13
CA GLU A 52 3.29 9.76 0.01
C GLU A 52 3.63 11.24 -0.27
N ILE A 53 2.67 12.15 -0.16
CA ILE A 53 2.94 13.59 -0.26
C ILE A 53 3.90 14.03 0.85
N GLU A 54 3.77 13.50 2.07
CA GLU A 54 4.67 13.81 3.18
C GLU A 54 6.09 13.24 2.95
N LYS A 55 6.21 12.03 2.41
CA LYS A 55 7.51 11.49 1.98
C LYS A 55 8.16 12.37 0.92
N ILE A 56 7.37 12.88 -0.04
CA ILE A 56 7.87 13.84 -1.05
C ILE A 56 8.27 15.15 -0.38
N ARG A 57 7.57 15.61 0.67
CA ARG A 57 7.89 16.87 1.36
C ARG A 57 9.30 16.87 1.93
N ALA A 58 9.77 15.72 2.44
CA ALA A 58 11.11 15.56 2.97
C ALA A 58 12.22 15.81 1.93
N THR A 59 11.95 15.58 0.64
CA THR A 59 12.94 15.71 -0.45
C THR A 59 12.66 16.89 -1.39
N ASN A 60 11.40 17.27 -1.55
CA ASN A 60 10.93 18.34 -2.42
C ASN A 60 9.68 19.01 -1.81
N PRO A 61 9.85 19.97 -0.89
CA PRO A 61 8.74 20.60 -0.17
C PRO A 61 7.82 21.42 -1.10
N ASN A 62 8.36 22.03 -2.15
CA ASN A 62 7.56 22.78 -3.13
C ASN A 62 6.64 21.85 -3.91
N LYS A 63 7.18 20.72 -4.42
CA LYS A 63 6.37 19.71 -5.11
C LYS A 63 5.30 19.13 -4.19
N ALA A 64 5.63 18.82 -2.94
CA ALA A 64 4.66 18.32 -1.97
C ALA A 64 3.54 19.33 -1.67
N ALA A 65 3.86 20.63 -1.52
CA ALA A 65 2.85 21.67 -1.32
C ALA A 65 1.90 21.80 -2.52
N ASP A 66 2.42 21.69 -3.75
CA ASP A 66 1.60 21.69 -4.95
C ASP A 66 0.72 20.45 -5.07
N LEU A 67 1.28 19.26 -4.79
CA LEU A 67 0.53 18.00 -4.77
C LEU A 67 -0.58 18.03 -3.72
N GLN A 68 -0.29 18.51 -2.51
CA GLN A 68 -1.29 18.66 -1.45
C GLN A 68 -2.44 19.58 -1.89
N ARG A 69 -2.13 20.70 -2.56
CA ARG A 69 -3.16 21.61 -3.04
C ARG A 69 -4.05 20.95 -4.10
N GLU A 70 -3.47 20.26 -5.05
CA GLU A 70 -4.24 19.55 -6.07
C GLU A 70 -5.06 18.40 -5.50
N TYR A 71 -4.52 17.70 -4.50
CA TYR A 71 -5.22 16.65 -3.80
C TYR A 71 -6.40 17.19 -2.99
N ASN A 72 -6.21 18.30 -2.26
CA ASN A 72 -7.30 19.00 -1.56
C ASN A 72 -8.38 19.52 -2.53
N ASN A 73 -8.00 19.90 -3.76
CA ASN A 73 -8.97 20.25 -4.78
C ASN A 73 -9.74 19.03 -5.28
N LEU A 74 -9.06 17.89 -5.45
CA LEU A 74 -9.67 16.61 -5.83
C LEU A 74 -10.66 16.11 -4.78
N SER A 75 -10.32 16.18 -3.49
CA SER A 75 -11.18 15.71 -2.39
C SER A 75 -12.46 16.54 -2.19
N ARG A 76 -12.51 17.73 -2.80
CA ARG A 76 -13.67 18.62 -2.79
C ARG A 76 -14.59 18.43 -4.00
N LEU A 77 -14.22 17.59 -4.96
CA LEU A 77 -15.07 17.30 -6.11
C LEU A 77 -16.12 16.28 -5.69
N GLU A 78 -17.37 16.54 -6.04
CA GLU A 78 -18.49 15.63 -5.80
C GLU A 78 -18.89 14.88 -7.07
N GLU A 79 -18.58 15.45 -8.24
CA GLU A 79 -18.92 14.88 -9.54
C GLU A 79 -17.92 13.79 -9.94
N PRO A 80 -18.36 12.53 -10.16
CA PRO A 80 -17.46 11.41 -10.47
C PRO A 80 -16.58 11.67 -11.69
N GLU A 81 -17.13 12.27 -12.75
CA GLU A 81 -16.36 12.61 -13.95
C GLU A 81 -15.33 13.71 -13.70
N ALA A 82 -15.57 14.63 -12.76
CA ALA A 82 -14.58 15.61 -12.36
C ALA A 82 -13.46 14.96 -11.54
N ILE A 83 -13.81 14.07 -10.61
CA ILE A 83 -12.88 13.27 -9.81
C ILE A 83 -11.95 12.48 -10.73
N LYS A 84 -12.50 11.73 -11.69
CA LYS A 84 -11.71 10.91 -12.63
C LYS A 84 -10.67 11.73 -13.39
N ARG A 85 -11.09 12.87 -13.94
CA ARG A 85 -10.20 13.77 -14.70
C ARG A 85 -9.12 14.37 -13.81
N GLN A 86 -9.45 14.80 -12.60
CA GLN A 86 -8.49 15.38 -11.67
C GLN A 86 -7.51 14.31 -11.17
N ALA A 87 -7.97 13.11 -10.86
CA ALA A 87 -7.14 11.98 -10.43
C ALA A 87 -6.13 11.59 -11.52
N SER A 88 -6.58 11.53 -12.78
CA SER A 88 -5.72 11.24 -13.94
C SER A 88 -4.60 12.27 -14.12
N ARG A 89 -4.92 13.56 -13.91
CA ARG A 89 -3.92 14.64 -13.94
C ARG A 89 -2.93 14.51 -12.78
N LEU A 90 -3.44 14.31 -11.58
CA LEU A 90 -2.62 14.23 -10.36
C LEU A 90 -1.68 13.02 -10.40
N MET A 91 -2.16 11.88 -10.93
CA MET A 91 -1.38 10.66 -11.15
C MET A 91 -0.10 10.91 -11.96
N GLY A 92 -0.15 11.80 -12.97
CA GLY A 92 1.01 12.17 -13.78
C GLY A 92 2.06 13.02 -13.05
N ARG A 93 1.74 13.51 -11.84
CA ARG A 93 2.64 14.35 -11.03
C ARG A 93 3.37 13.56 -9.95
N PHE A 94 2.85 12.40 -9.55
CA PHE A 94 3.53 11.49 -8.63
C PHE A 94 4.73 10.80 -9.35
N PRO A 95 5.86 10.62 -8.65
CA PRO A 95 7.05 9.99 -9.22
C PRO A 95 6.81 8.53 -9.65
#